data_AF-A0A7V7WND5-F1
#
_entry.id   AF-A0A7V7WND5-F1
#
_cell.length_a   1.000
_cell.length_b   1.000
_cell.length_c   1.000
_cell.angle_alpha   90.00
_cell.angle_beta   90.00
_cell.angle_gamma   90.00
#
_symmetry.space_group_name_H-M   'P 1'
#
loop_
_entity.id
_entity.type
_entity.pdbx_description
1 polymer ?
#
loop_
_entity_poly.entity_id
_entity_poly.type
_entity_poly.pdbx_seq_one_letter_code
_entity_poly.pdbx_strand_id
1 'polypeptide(L)' 'MTAEPWVSVDQIAEHLGVTRDSIYRWIDRKGLPAHRVGRLWKFQVSEVDEWVRAGGADDATGNEAPTAST' A
#
# COMPACT_ATOMS: atom_id res chain seq x y z
N MET A 1 -4.75 -18.13 -17.30
CA MET A 1 -5.19 -16.82 -16.77
C MET A 1 -5.63 -17.04 -15.33
N THR A 2 -4.73 -16.87 -14.37
CA THR A 2 -5.05 -17.00 -12.95
C THR A 2 -5.40 -15.63 -12.42
N ALA A 3 -6.65 -15.45 -11.97
CA ALA A 3 -7.08 -14.23 -11.32
C ALA A 3 -6.22 -13.99 -10.07
N GLU A 4 -5.79 -12.75 -9.85
CA GLU A 4 -5.04 -12.38 -8.67
C GLU A 4 -5.94 -12.56 -7.41
N PRO A 5 -5.44 -13.24 -6.36
CA PRO A 5 -6.20 -13.42 -5.13
C PRO A 5 -6.34 -12.10 -4.37
N TRP A 6 -7.55 -11.83 -3.88
CA TRP A 6 -7.87 -10.63 -3.10
C TRP A 6 -7.44 -10.81 -1.65
N VAL A 7 -6.53 -9.97 -1.17
CA VAL A 7 -5.94 -10.09 0.17
C VAL A 7 -6.59 -9.16 1.18
N SER A 8 -6.46 -9.50 2.46
CA SER A 8 -6.94 -8.69 3.60
C SER A 8 -5.94 -7.60 4.00
N VAL A 9 -6.35 -6.71 4.91
CA VAL A 9 -5.48 -5.68 5.51
C VAL A 9 -4.24 -6.32 6.18
N ASP A 10 -4.43 -7.44 6.87
CA ASP A 10 -3.35 -8.19 7.51
C ASP A 10 -2.29 -8.64 6.53
N GLN A 11 -2.73 -9.24 5.43
CA GLN A 11 -1.85 -9.80 4.41
C GLN A 11 -1.11 -8.72 3.63
N ILE A 12 -1.77 -7.59 3.31
CA ILE A 12 -1.08 -6.50 2.61
C ILE A 12 -0.10 -5.77 3.53
N ALA A 13 -0.42 -5.64 4.83
CA ALA A 13 0.48 -5.10 5.82
C ALA A 13 1.74 -5.97 5.96
N GLU A 14 1.57 -7.29 6.03
CA GLU A 14 2.68 -8.25 6.06
C GLU A 14 3.50 -8.20 4.75
N HIS A 15 2.85 -8.18 3.59
CA HIS A 15 3.49 -8.09 2.27
C HIS A 15 4.38 -6.84 2.14
N LEU A 16 3.90 -5.69 2.61
CA LEU A 16 4.63 -4.42 2.56
C LEU A 16 5.59 -4.20 3.74
N GLY A 17 5.56 -5.07 4.76
CA GLY A 17 6.35 -4.89 5.99
C GLY A 17 5.93 -3.68 6.83
N VAL A 18 4.65 -3.29 6.78
CA VAL A 18 4.11 -2.13 7.50
C VAL A 18 3.06 -2.53 8.53
N THR A 19 2.67 -1.59 9.39
CA THR A 19 1.59 -1.84 10.35
C THR A 19 0.20 -1.69 9.69
N ARG A 20 -0.81 -2.36 10.25
CA ARG A 20 -2.21 -2.16 9.83
C ARG A 20 -2.65 -0.69 9.94
N ASP A 21 -2.14 0.03 10.94
CA ASP A 21 -2.42 1.47 11.11
C ASP A 21 -1.96 2.27 9.90
N SER A 22 -0.76 1.98 9.39
CA SER A 22 -0.23 2.59 8.16
C SER A 22 -1.16 2.36 6.97
N ILE A 23 -1.65 1.12 6.81
CA ILE A 23 -2.60 0.78 5.74
C ILE A 23 -3.89 1.60 5.87
N TYR A 24 -4.52 1.63 7.06
CA TYR A 24 -5.73 2.42 7.27
C TYR A 24 -5.50 3.93 7.04
N ARG A 25 -4.34 4.44 7.47
CA ARG A 25 -3.94 5.84 7.23
C ARG A 25 -3.81 6.12 5.74
N TRP A 26 -3.25 5.20 4.96
CA TRP A 26 -3.14 5.39 3.51
C TRP A 26 -4.48 5.30 2.79
N ILE A 27 -5.39 4.43 3.23
CA ILE A 27 -6.76 4.39 2.71
C ILE A 27 -7.46 5.73 2.93
N ASP A 28 -7.37 6.28 4.14
CA ASP A 28 -8.06 7.52 4.52
C ASP A 28 -7.40 8.78 3.93
N ARG A 29 -6.07 8.85 3.95
CA ARG A 29 -5.32 10.08 3.65
C ARG A 29 -4.63 10.12 2.31
N LYS A 30 -4.27 8.96 1.74
CA LYS A 30 -3.44 8.86 0.53
C LYS A 30 -4.13 8.16 -0.64
N GLY A 31 -5.38 7.74 -0.45
CA GLY A 31 -6.15 7.03 -1.47
C GLY A 31 -5.53 5.70 -1.87
N LEU A 32 -5.04 4.92 -0.88
CA LEU A 32 -4.57 3.56 -1.13
C LEU A 32 -5.65 2.76 -1.90
N PRO A 33 -5.29 2.02 -2.97
CA PRO A 33 -6.25 1.26 -3.75
C PRO A 33 -6.84 0.12 -2.91
N ALA A 34 -8.03 0.37 -2.37
CA ALA A 34 -8.71 -0.51 -1.45
C ALA A 34 -10.15 -0.74 -1.91
N HIS A 35 -10.55 -2.00 -2.00
CA HIS A 35 -11.85 -2.39 -2.52
C HIS A 35 -12.75 -2.86 -1.37
N ARG A 36 -13.91 -2.22 -1.21
CA ARG A 36 -14.86 -2.55 -0.15
C ARG A 36 -15.70 -3.75 -0.58
N VAL A 37 -15.47 -4.91 0.03
CA VAL A 37 -16.26 -6.13 -0.21
C VAL A 37 -17.05 -6.46 1.05
N GLY A 38 -18.32 -6.07 1.05
CA GLY A 38 -19.17 -6.12 2.25
C GLY A 38 -18.64 -5.22 3.37
N ARG A 39 -18.23 -5.82 4.48
CA ARG A 39 -17.68 -5.09 5.64
C ARG A 39 -16.15 -5.05 5.66
N LEU A 40 -15.49 -5.76 4.76
CA LEU A 40 -14.04 -5.92 4.76
C LEU A 40 -13.41 -5.13 3.61
N TRP A 41 -12.24 -4.57 3.88
CA TRP A 41 -11.36 -4.08 2.83
C TRP A 41 -10.59 -5.24 2.20
N LYS A 42 -10.48 -5.20 0.89
CA LYS A 42 -9.74 -6.15 0.09
C LYS A 42 -8.80 -5.42 -0.87
N PHE A 43 -7.66 -6.04 -1.13
CA PHE A 43 -6.59 -5.46 -1.91
C PHE A 43 -6.15 -6.42 -3.01
N GLN A 44 -5.78 -5.85 -4.14
CA GLN A 44 -5.03 -6.50 -5.19
C GLN A 44 -3.56 -6.13 -4.97
N VAL A 45 -2.69 -7.14 -4.84
CA VAL A 45 -1.28 -6.90 -4.49
C VAL A 45 -0.59 -6.11 -5.59
N SER A 46 -0.86 -6.44 -6.86
CA SER A 46 -0.31 -5.73 -8.01
C SER A 46 -0.70 -4.25 -8.05
N GLU A 47 -1.96 -3.92 -7.71
CA GLU A 47 -2.47 -2.55 -7.69
C GLU A 47 -1.84 -1.73 -6.55
N VAL A 48 -1.70 -2.33 -5.38
CA VAL A 48 -1.02 -1.69 -4.24
C VAL A 48 0.46 -1.52 -4.53
N ASP A 49 1.14 -2.52 -5.08
CA ASP A 49 2.55 -2.45 -5.46
C ASP A 49 2.81 -1.31 -6.47
N GLU A 50 1.95 -1.17 -7.48
CA GLU A 50 2.05 -0.09 -8.46
C GLU A 50 1.88 1.28 -7.79
N TRP A 51 0.88 1.42 -6.92
CA TRP A 51 0.66 2.64 -6.16
C TRP A 51 1.83 2.99 -5.23
N VAL A 52 2.43 1.99 -4.56
CA VAL A 52 3.62 2.18 -3.71
C VAL A 52 4.80 2.64 -4.58
N ARG A 53 5.04 2.00 -5.73
CA ARG A 53 6.11 2.38 -6.67
C ARG A 53 5.92 3.78 -7.25
N ALA A 54 4.68 4.24 -7.38
CA ALA A 54 4.34 5.60 -7.77
C ALA A 54 4.54 6.64 -6.63
N GLY A 55 5.04 6.22 -5.47
CA GLY A 55 5.28 7.09 -4.32
C GLY A 55 4.07 7.31 -3.42
N GLY A 56 2.98 6.55 -3.61
CA GLY A 56 1.77 6.73 -2.81
C GLY A 56 2.00 6.48 -1.31
N ALA A 57 2.95 5.62 -0.95
CA ALA A 57 3.29 5.34 0.44
C ALA A 57 4.16 6.43 1.09
N ASP A 58 4.75 7.33 0.31
CA ASP A 58 5.76 8.29 0.77
C ASP A 58 5.15 9.29 1.76
N ASP A 59 5.60 9.26 3.01
CA ASP A 59 5.26 10.27 4.01
C ASP A 59 6.38 11.29 3.95
N ALA A 60 6.16 12.39 3.21
CA ALA A 60 7.14 13.46 3.03
C ALA A 60 7.38 14.26 4.32
N THR A 61 7.67 13.57 5.42
CA THR A 61 8.17 14.12 6.67
C THR A 61 9.60 13.61 6.87
N GLY A 62 10.52 14.20 6.11
CA GLY A 62 11.94 14.29 6.45
C GLY A 62 12.77 13.01 6.35
N ASN A 63 13.16 12.61 5.14
CA ASN A 63 14.53 12.13 4.96
C ASN A 63 15.05 12.57 3.60
N GLU A 64 15.99 13.50 3.63
CA GLU A 64 16.87 13.87 2.54
C GLU A 64 17.44 12.59 1.91
N ALA A 65 17.25 12.43 0.60
CA ALA A 65 17.90 11.36 -0.15
C ALA A 65 19.42 11.52 -0.03
N PRO A 66 20.20 10.47 0.33
CA PRO A 66 21.59 10.49 -0.06
C PRO A 66 21.60 10.38 -1.59
N THR A 67 21.82 11.51 -2.24
CA THR A 67 22.29 11.56 -3.62
C THR A 67 23.53 10.69 -3.72
N ALA A 68 23.41 9.53 -4.36
CA ALA A 68 24.54 8.85 -4.95
C ALA A 68 24.41 8.99 -6.46
N SER A 69 24.87 10.13 -6.96
CA SER A 69 25.35 10.29 -8.33
C SER A 69 26.67 9.53 -8.48
N THR A 70 26.78 8.69 -9.52
CA THR A 70 27.93 8.49 -10.44
C THR A 70 27.85 7.09 -11.04
#